data_AF-A0A1P8M824-F1
#
_entry.id   AF-A0A1P8M824-F1
#
_cell.length_a   1.000
_cell.length_b   1.000
_cell.length_c   1.000
_cell.angle_alpha   90.00
_cell.angle_beta   90.00
_cell.angle_gamma   90.00
#
_symmetry.space_group_name_H-M   'P 1'
#
loop_
_entity.id
_entity.type
_entity.pdbx_description
1 polymer ?
#
loop_
_entity_poly.entity_id
_entity_poly.type
_entity_poly.pdbx_seq_one_letter_code
_entity_poly.pdbx_strand_id
1 'polypeptide(L)'
;MQVSVTDKAGTKVINKTAPMTDSGAFTFTFKVPAAMAVGKATVTAMPYNIDWCDDTGRNNRADGPTNFDRASCAMPVKPLTITR
;
A
#
# COMPACT_ATOMS: atom_id res chain seq x y z
N MET A 1 5.98 -0.56 -6.50
CA MET A 1 4.90 -0.65 -5.48
C MET A 1 4.78 -2.05 -4.93
N GLN A 2 4.62 -2.21 -3.61
CA GLN A 2 4.09 -3.43 -3.00
C GLN A 2 2.58 -3.31 -2.88
N VAL A 3 1.86 -4.32 -3.37
CA VAL A 3 0.41 -4.45 -3.28
C VAL A 3 0.09 -5.63 -2.38
N SER A 4 -0.78 -5.40 -1.40
CA SER A 4 -1.29 -6.47 -0.55
C SER A 4 -2.81 -6.48 -0.50
N VAL A 5 -3.38 -7.68 -0.45
CA VAL A 5 -4.81 -7.90 -0.28
C VAL A 5 -5.01 -8.80 0.92
N THR A 6 -5.76 -8.31 1.88
CA THR A 6 -6.15 -9.02 3.09
C THR A 6 -7.63 -9.32 3.01
N ASP A 7 -8.01 -10.59 3.12
CA ASP A 7 -9.41 -11.01 3.03
C ASP A 7 -10.21 -10.67 4.30
N LYS A 8 -11.50 -11.00 4.31
CA LYS A 8 -12.38 -10.77 5.46
C LYS A 8 -11.89 -11.46 6.73
N ALA A 9 -11.21 -12.60 6.61
CA ALA A 9 -10.69 -13.36 7.76
C ALA A 9 -9.38 -12.76 8.31
N GLY A 10 -8.86 -11.67 7.71
CA GLY A 10 -7.58 -11.08 8.08
C GLY A 10 -6.39 -11.78 7.43
N THR A 11 -6.61 -12.71 6.50
CA THR A 11 -5.54 -13.45 5.83
C THR A 11 -5.01 -12.63 4.65
N LYS A 12 -3.69 -12.40 4.62
CA LYS A 12 -3.03 -11.76 3.48
C LYS A 12 -2.92 -12.76 2.32
N VAL A 13 -3.87 -12.69 1.40
CA VAL A 13 -3.99 -13.61 0.26
C VAL A 13 -3.17 -13.17 -0.95
N ILE A 14 -2.82 -11.89 -1.04
CA ILE A 14 -1.89 -11.35 -2.05
C ILE A 14 -0.84 -10.51 -1.34
N ASN A 15 0.42 -10.70 -1.72
CA ASN A 15 1.55 -9.84 -1.32
C ASN A 15 2.60 -9.87 -2.43
N LYS A 16 2.57 -8.88 -3.32
CA LYS A 16 3.45 -8.84 -4.51
C LYS A 16 3.95 -7.43 -4.79
N THR A 17 5.06 -7.33 -5.51
CA THR A 17 5.54 -6.07 -6.06
C THR A 17 5.06 -5.91 -7.51
N ALA A 18 4.79 -4.66 -7.88
CA ALA A 18 4.48 -4.21 -9.23
C ALA A 18 5.43 -3.07 -9.62
N PRO A 19 5.92 -3.03 -10.87
CA PRO A 19 6.77 -1.94 -11.35
C PRO A 19 5.98 -0.62 -11.37
N MET A 20 6.70 0.47 -11.22
CA MET A 20 6.18 1.83 -11.36
C MET A 20 6.71 2.45 -12.64
N THR A 21 5.91 3.30 -13.27
CA THR A 21 6.39 4.19 -14.32
C THR A 21 7.23 5.32 -13.71
N ASP A 22 7.99 6.03 -14.55
CA ASP A 22 8.80 7.18 -14.12
C ASP A 22 7.96 8.30 -13.48
N SER A 23 6.68 8.41 -13.85
CA SER A 23 5.72 9.35 -13.25
C SER A 23 5.04 8.81 -11.98
N GLY A 24 5.46 7.66 -11.47
CA GLY A 24 4.93 7.05 -10.24
C GLY A 24 3.60 6.30 -10.40
N ALA A 25 3.09 6.15 -11.63
CA ALA A 25 1.91 5.34 -11.88
C ALA A 25 2.25 3.85 -11.79
N PHE A 26 1.29 3.01 -11.39
CA PHE A 26 1.43 1.57 -11.43
C PHE A 26 0.09 0.92 -11.76
N THR A 27 0.13 -0.31 -12.26
CA THR A 27 -1.06 -1.13 -12.47
C THR A 27 -0.77 -2.53 -11.96
N PHE A 28 -1.73 -3.14 -11.27
CA PHE A 28 -1.62 -4.48 -10.75
C PHE A 28 -2.92 -5.23 -10.94
N THR A 29 -2.82 -6.45 -11.46
CA THR A 29 -3.96 -7.34 -11.68
C THR A 29 -3.69 -8.66 -10.97
N PHE A 30 -4.69 -9.18 -10.28
CA PHE A 30 -4.64 -10.50 -9.66
C PHE A 30 -5.95 -11.24 -9.92
N LYS A 31 -5.88 -12.57 -9.96
CA LYS A 31 -7.07 -13.42 -9.94
C LYS A 31 -7.48 -13.63 -8.49
N VAL A 32 -8.76 -13.48 -8.20
CA VAL A 32 -9.31 -13.78 -6.86
C VAL A 32 -9.11 -15.27 -6.57
N PRO A 33 -8.33 -15.65 -5.54
CA PRO A 33 -8.14 -17.06 -5.19
C PRO A 33 -9.45 -17.70 -4.74
N ALA A 34 -9.71 -18.95 -5.13
CA ALA A 34 -10.94 -19.67 -4.76
C ALA A 34 -11.10 -19.83 -3.23
N ALA A 35 -9.99 -19.88 -2.49
CA ALA A 35 -9.97 -19.97 -1.03
C ALA A 35 -10.18 -18.63 -0.31
N MET A 36 -10.27 -17.50 -1.04
CA MET A 36 -10.42 -16.18 -0.44
C MET A 36 -11.80 -16.05 0.25
N ALA A 37 -11.81 -15.54 1.48
CA ALA A 37 -13.05 -15.39 2.23
C ALA A 37 -14.03 -14.40 1.56
N VAL A 38 -15.31 -14.80 1.46
CA VAL A 38 -16.40 -13.96 0.94
C VAL A 38 -16.67 -12.79 1.90
N GLY A 39 -16.79 -11.58 1.35
CA GLY A 39 -17.09 -10.35 2.07
C GLY A 39 -16.04 -9.26 1.89
N LYS A 40 -15.93 -8.34 2.87
CA LYS A 40 -15.09 -7.15 2.77
C LYS A 40 -13.61 -7.50 3.00
N ALA A 41 -12.85 -7.46 1.92
CA ALA A 41 -11.39 -7.46 1.92
C ALA A 41 -10.84 -6.02 1.93
N THR A 42 -9.56 -5.90 2.25
CA THR A 42 -8.80 -4.65 2.19
C THR A 42 -7.64 -4.79 1.21
N VAL A 43 -7.44 -3.74 0.41
CA VAL A 43 -6.33 -3.61 -0.52
C VAL A 43 -5.46 -2.47 -0.05
N THR A 44 -4.15 -2.69 -0.01
CA THR A 44 -3.15 -1.65 0.27
C THR A 44 -2.10 -1.66 -0.81
N ALA A 45 -1.59 -0.47 -1.13
CA ALA A 45 -0.49 -0.32 -2.08
C ALA A 45 0.43 0.80 -1.62
N MET A 46 1.72 0.50 -1.46
CA MET A 46 2.74 1.44 -1.01
C MET A 46 4.04 1.23 -1.77
N PRO A 47 4.96 2.21 -1.80
CA PRO A 47 6.31 1.97 -2.28
C PRO A 47 6.95 0.80 -1.53
N TYR A 48 7.64 -0.08 -2.24
CA TYR A 48 8.27 -1.24 -1.63
C TYR A 48 9.59 -0.83 -1.00
N ASN A 49 9.88 -1.31 0.22
CA ASN A 49 11.15 -1.10 0.90
C ASN A 49 11.52 0.39 1.08
N ILE A 50 10.51 1.24 1.26
CA ILE A 50 10.66 2.64 1.66
C ILE A 50 9.93 2.80 2.99
N ASP A 51 10.53 3.58 3.88
CA ASP A 51 9.82 4.04 5.06
C ASP A 51 8.79 5.07 4.61
N TRP A 52 7.54 4.62 4.46
CA TRP A 52 6.42 5.48 4.10
C TRP A 52 6.14 6.50 5.21
N CYS A 53 6.42 6.10 6.45
CA CYS A 53 6.54 7.00 7.57
C CYS A 53 7.94 7.59 7.55
N ASP A 54 8.22 8.50 6.61
CA ASP A 54 9.45 9.27 6.69
C ASP A 54 9.38 10.24 7.88
N ASP A 55 9.52 9.67 9.07
CA ASP A 55 9.64 10.28 10.40
C ASP A 55 11.10 10.72 10.65
N THR A 56 11.97 10.74 9.63
CA THR A 56 13.39 11.06 9.85
C THR A 56 13.62 12.54 10.18
N GLY A 57 12.60 13.40 9.99
CA GLY A 57 12.72 14.85 10.19
C GLY A 57 13.79 15.49 9.32
N ARG A 58 14.35 14.75 8.35
CA ARG A 58 15.50 15.15 7.57
C ARG A 58 15.23 14.85 6.11
N ASN A 59 14.78 15.89 5.42
CA ASN A 59 14.59 15.91 3.99
C ASN A 59 15.89 15.51 3.25
N ASN A 60 15.89 14.40 2.51
CA ASN A 60 17.00 13.99 1.64
C ASN A 60 17.11 14.88 0.38
N ARG A 61 16.21 15.86 0.20
CA ARG A 61 16.19 16.80 -0.92
C ARG A 61 16.35 18.24 -0.42
N ALA A 62 17.61 18.67 -0.30
CA ALA A 62 18.03 20.06 -0.08
C ALA A 62 17.60 20.68 1.26
N ASP A 63 18.47 21.54 1.80
CA ASP A 63 18.28 22.25 3.06
C ASP A 63 16.99 23.10 3.03
N GLY A 64 15.91 22.52 3.56
CA GLY A 64 14.61 23.15 3.74
C GLY A 64 14.27 23.29 5.23
N PRO A 65 13.34 24.20 5.59
CA PRO A 65 13.06 24.59 6.97
C PRO A 65 12.67 23.40 7.87
N THR A 66 13.17 23.42 9.11
CA THR A 66 13.16 22.32 10.09
C THR A 66 11.82 22.12 10.84
N ASN A 67 10.79 22.90 10.52
CA ASN A 67 9.47 22.79 11.14
C ASN A 67 8.59 21.88 10.29
N PHE A 68 8.73 20.57 10.49
CA PHE A 68 7.86 19.58 9.84
C PHE A 68 6.73 19.17 10.80
N ASP A 69 5.49 19.33 10.36
CA ASP A 69 4.34 18.67 10.99
C ASP A 69 4.40 17.17 10.68
N ARG A 70 4.05 16.34 11.65
CA ARG A 70 4.01 14.87 11.48
C ARG A 70 2.99 14.52 10.38
N ALA A 71 3.47 14.21 9.18
CA ALA A 71 2.62 13.73 8.10
C ALA A 71 2.01 12.39 8.52
N SER A 72 0.70 12.24 8.36
CA SER A 72 -0.03 11.05 8.81
C SER A 72 0.50 9.77 8.15
N CYS A 73 1.07 8.89 8.97
CA CYS A 73 1.50 7.52 8.66
C CYS A 73 0.36 6.52 8.32
N ALA A 74 -0.87 7.00 8.12
CA ALA A 74 -2.00 6.12 7.89
C ALA A 74 -1.82 5.32 6.59
N MET A 75 -1.69 4.00 6.72
CA MET A 75 -1.67 3.06 5.61
C MET A 75 -2.87 3.31 4.68
N PRO A 76 -2.68 3.62 3.39
CA PRO A 76 -3.78 3.72 2.45
C PRO A 76 -4.47 2.36 2.31
N VAL A 77 -5.75 2.32 2.68
CA VAL A 77 -6.61 1.14 2.57
C VAL A 77 -7.77 1.43 1.64
N LYS A 78 -8.01 0.55 0.68
CA LYS A 78 -9.20 0.53 -0.16
C LYS A 78 -10.01 -0.74 0.08
N PRO A 79 -11.33 -0.66 0.31
CA PRO A 79 -12.16 -1.84 0.46
C PRO A 79 -12.37 -2.53 -0.89
N LEU A 80 -12.46 -3.86 -0.87
CA LEU A 80 -12.86 -4.69 -2.00
C LEU A 80 -13.88 -5.71 -1.51
N THR A 81 -15.04 -5.81 -2.16
CA THR A 81 -16.06 -6.80 -1.80
C THR A 81 -15.88 -8.05 -2.65
N ILE A 82 -15.67 -9.19 -2.00
CA ILE A 82 -15.60 -10.50 -2.64
C ILE A 82 -16.96 -11.18 -2.56
N THR A 83 -17.52 -11.55 -3.71
CA THR A 83 -18.77 -12.30 -3.87
C THR A 83 -18.51 -13.63 -4.59
N ARG A 84 -19.49 -14.53 -4.61
CA ARG A 84 -19.46 -15.78 -5.39
C ARG A 84 -20.18 -15.60 -6.71
#